data_AF-A0A842SNS7-F1
#
_entry.id   AF-A0A842SNS7-F1
#
_cell.length_a   1.000
_cell.length_b   1.000
_cell.length_c   1.000
_cell.angle_alpha   90.00
_cell.angle_beta   90.00
_cell.angle_gamma   90.00
#
_symmetry.space_group_name_H-M   'P 1'
#
loop_
_entity.id
_entity.type
_entity.pdbx_description
1 polymer ?
#
loop_
_entity_poly.entity_id
_entity_poly.type
_entity_poly.pdbx_seq_one_letter_code
_entity_poly.pdbx_strand_id
1 'polypeptide(L)' 'MLKEGAPISLAKMSRELGLSSPPIKDRIDKLEEQWVILDYRPVLYYGKLGGGLTGFVGLILDFQRCYDEKFVKDLKGV' A
#
# COMPACT_ATOMS: atom_id res chain seq x y z
N MET A 1 8.76 10.10 8.96
CA MET A 1 7.62 11.01 8.73
C MET A 1 6.49 10.40 7.90
N LEU A 2 6.52 10.42 6.55
CA LEU A 2 5.37 9.94 5.74
C LEU A 2 5.05 8.45 5.94
N LYS A 3 6.07 7.60 6.10
CA LYS A 3 5.92 6.16 6.37
C LYS A 3 5.30 5.85 7.73
N GLU A 4 5.49 6.72 8.71
CA GLU A 4 5.15 6.46 10.12
C GLU A 4 3.77 7.02 10.51
N GLY A 5 3.22 7.96 9.76
CA GLY A 5 1.94 8.57 10.13
C GLY A 5 1.43 9.62 9.16
N ALA A 6 1.11 9.23 7.92
CA ALA A 6 0.33 10.06 7.01
C ALA A 6 -1.17 10.05 7.41
N PRO A 7 -1.91 11.17 7.20
CA PRO A 7 -1.48 12.43 6.61
C PRO A 7 -0.89 13.42 7.65
N ILE A 8 0.32 13.90 7.40
CA ILE A 8 0.94 15.02 8.12
C ILE A 8 0.68 16.29 7.32
N SER A 9 0.30 17.40 7.96
CA SER A 9 0.15 18.67 7.23
C SER A 9 1.51 19.20 6.77
N LEU A 10 1.56 19.87 5.61
CA LEU A 10 2.77 20.53 5.11
C LEU A 10 3.33 21.54 6.12
N ALA A 11 2.46 22.23 6.87
CA ALA A 11 2.88 23.15 7.93
C ALA A 11 3.63 22.43 9.06
N LYS A 12 3.19 21.23 9.45
CA LYS A 12 3.89 20.42 10.45
C LYS A 12 5.23 19.92 9.92
N MET A 13 5.26 19.42 8.68
CA MET A 13 6.52 19.02 8.02
C MET A 13 7.49 20.20 7.88
N SER A 14 6.99 21.39 7.54
CA SER A 14 7.78 22.63 7.43
C SER A 14 8.47 22.98 8.74
N ARG A 15 7.75 22.90 9.87
CA ARG A 15 8.31 23.14 11.21
C ARG A 15 9.35 22.11 11.60
N GLU A 16 9.10 20.82 11.35
CA GLU A 16 9.99 19.73 11.75
C GLU A 16 11.25 19.65 10.88
N LEU A 17 11.15 19.96 9.59
CA LEU A 17 12.27 19.90 8.65
C LEU A 17 13.02 21.23 8.49
N GLY A 18 12.51 22.34 9.04
CA GLY A 18 13.10 23.67 8.91
C GLY A 18 13.09 24.21 7.48
N LEU A 19 12.15 23.75 6.64
CA LEU A 19 12.00 24.14 5.24
C LEU A 19 10.66 24.82 5.02
N SER A 20 10.54 25.70 4.03
CA SER A 20 9.25 26.25 3.61
C SER A 20 8.37 25.16 2.97
N SER A 21 7.05 25.34 3.01
CA SER A 21 6.10 24.37 2.46
C SER A 21 6.27 24.05 0.95
N PRO A 22 6.59 25.02 0.05
CA PRO A 22 6.70 24.74 -1.38
C PRO A 22 7.73 23.66 -1.78
N PRO A 23 9.01 23.70 -1.35
CA PRO A 23 9.99 22.66 -1.70
C PRO A 23 9.66 21.29 -1.10
N ILE A 24 8.95 21.24 0.04
CA ILE A 24 8.46 19.98 0.61
C ILE A 24 7.40 19.37 -0.32
N LYS A 25 6.44 20.18 -0.77
CA LYS A 25 5.37 19.72 -1.67
C LYS A 25 5.95 19.25 -3.01
N ASP A 26 6.83 20.03 -3.64
CA ASP A 26 7.50 19.65 -4.89
C ASP A 26 8.26 18.30 -4.78
N ARG A 27 8.92 18.04 -3.64
CA ARG A 27 9.57 16.75 -3.41
C ARG A 27 8.57 15.61 -3.24
N ILE A 28 7.48 15.82 -2.52
CA ILE A 28 6.44 14.79 -2.36
C ILE A 28 5.84 14.45 -3.72
N ASP A 29 5.52 15.46 -4.53
CA ASP A 29 4.97 15.30 -5.88
C ASP A 29 5.91 14.47 -6.76
N LYS A 30 7.21 14.80 -6.76
CA LYS A 30 8.21 14.02 -7.50
C LYS A 30 8.31 12.57 -7.03
N LEU A 31 8.19 12.31 -5.72
CA LEU A 31 8.23 10.94 -5.19
C LEU A 31 6.98 10.13 -5.57
N GLU A 32 5.82 10.79 -5.68
CA GLU A 32 4.58 10.18 -6.18
C GLU A 32 4.68 9.90 -7.69
N GLU A 33 5.13 10.88 -8.48
CA GLU A 33 5.34 10.74 -9.93
C GLU A 33 6.37 9.66 -10.29
N GLN A 34 7.40 9.50 -9.46
CA GLN A 34 8.45 8.48 -9.63
C GLN A 34 8.08 7.11 -9.05
N TRP A 35 6.84 6.91 -8.59
CA TRP A 35 6.38 5.66 -7.98
C TRP A 35 7.20 5.21 -6.77
N VAL A 36 7.82 6.15 -6.06
CA VAL A 36 8.48 5.89 -4.78
C VAL A 36 7.43 5.88 -3.66
N ILE A 37 6.49 6.83 -3.70
CA ILE A 37 5.28 6.80 -2.88
C ILE A 37 4.18 6.20 -3.74
N LEU A 38 3.75 4.98 -3.40
CA LEU A 38 2.76 4.25 -4.18
C LEU A 38 1.32 4.63 -3.80
N ASP A 39 1.06 4.87 -2.52
CA ASP A 39 -0.28 5.17 -2.00
C ASP A 39 -0.22 5.68 -0.55
N TYR A 40 -1.31 6.26 -0.08
CA TYR A 40 -1.54 6.61 1.32
C TYR A 40 -2.75 5.83 1.86
N ARG A 41 -2.48 4.82 2.70
CA ARG A 41 -3.52 3.94 3.24
C ARG A 41 -3.60 4.04 4.76
N PRO A 42 -4.81 4.09 5.34
CA PRO A 42 -4.97 3.97 6.78
C PRO A 42 -4.58 2.55 7.23
N VAL A 43 -3.87 2.46 8.35
CA VAL A 43 -3.64 1.20 9.04
C VAL A 43 -4.87 0.90 9.90
N LEU A 44 -5.58 -0.17 9.56
CA LEU A 44 -6.80 -0.57 10.25
C LEU A 44 -6.53 -1.71 11.23
N TYR A 45 -7.23 -1.67 12.37
CA TYR A 45 -7.24 -2.78 13.31
C TYR A 45 -8.38 -3.75 12.96
N TYR A 46 -8.06 -4.78 12.17
CA TYR A 46 -9.05 -5.72 11.63
C TYR A 46 -9.87 -6.46 12.70
N GLY A 47 -9.32 -6.69 13.89
CA GLY A 47 -10.07 -7.30 15.00
C GLY A 47 -11.30 -6.49 15.44
N LYS A 48 -11.24 -5.15 15.35
CA LYS A 48 -12.41 -4.27 15.64
C LYS A 48 -13.42 -4.25 14.49
N LEU A 49 -13.04 -4.75 13.32
CA LEU A 49 -13.90 -4.87 12.14
C LEU A 49 -14.54 -6.27 12.03
N GLY A 50 -14.39 -7.12 13.04
CA GLY A 50 -14.84 -8.52 13.00
C GLY A 50 -13.88 -9.48 12.29
N GLY A 51 -12.78 -8.98 11.72
CA GLY A 51 -11.72 -9.78 11.07
C GLY A 51 -10.59 -10.10 12.04
N GLY A 52 -10.86 -10.94 13.05
CA GLY A 52 -9.89 -11.28 14.10
C GLY A 52 -8.88 -12.38 13.74
N LEU A 53 -9.12 -13.10 12.64
CA LEU A 53 -8.27 -14.21 12.20
C LEU A 53 -7.44 -13.79 10.98
N THR A 54 -6.12 -13.93 11.08
CA THR A 54 -5.20 -13.79 9.95
C THR A 54 -4.58 -15.16 9.67
N GLY A 55 -4.81 -15.69 8.47
CA GLY A 55 -4.23 -16.95 8.01
C GLY A 55 -3.27 -16.72 6.85
N PHE A 56 -2.22 -17.52 6.78
CA PHE A 56 -1.34 -17.61 5.61
C PHE A 56 -1.68 -18.89 4.85
N VAL A 57 -1.99 -18.77 3.58
CA VAL A 57 -2.32 -19.92 2.72
C VAL A 57 -1.12 -20.20 1.82
N GLY A 58 -0.46 -21.34 2.06
CA GLY A 58 0.56 -21.86 1.15
C GLY A 58 -0.11 -22.63 0.01
N LEU A 59 0.17 -22.26 -1.22
CA LEU A 59 -0.32 -22.95 -2.42
C LEU A 59 0.85 -23.62 -3.12
N ILE A 60 0.69 -24.90 -3.45
CA ILE A 60 1.62 -25.64 -4.33
C ILE A 60 0.84 -25.97 -5.60
N LEU A 61 1.33 -25.49 -6.73
CA LEU A 61 0.73 -25.75 -8.04
C LEU A 61 1.32 -27.02 -8.62
N ASP A 62 0.44 -27.95 -9.01
CA ASP A 62 0.82 -29.10 -9.83
C ASP A 62 0.72 -28.72 -11.31
N PHE A 63 1.88 -28.45 -11.93
CA PHE A 63 1.98 -28.01 -13.32
C PHE A 63 1.32 -28.97 -14.32
N GLN A 64 1.21 -30.27 -14.00
CA GLN A 64 0.58 -31.25 -14.89
C GLN A 64 -0.95 -31.12 -14.93
N ARG A 65 -1.56 -30.49 -13.92
CA ARG A 65 -3.01 -30.29 -13.78
C ARG A 65 -3.44 -28.82 -13.94
N CYS A 66 -2.51 -27.88 -13.78
CA CYS A 66 -2.79 -26.44 -13.78
C CYS A 66 -2.60 -25.74 -15.14
N TYR A 67 -2.26 -26.47 -16.22
CA TYR A 67 -2.17 -25.92 -17.58
C TYR A 67 -3.51 -25.98 -18.35
N ASP A 68 -4.64 -26.06 -17.63
CA ASP A 68 -5.95 -25.90 -18.25
C ASP A 68 -6.31 -24.42 -18.26
N GLU A 69 -6.63 -23.86 -19.43
CA GLU A 69 -7.12 -22.49 -19.59
C GLU A 69 -8.37 -22.23 -18.73
N LYS A 70 -9.15 -23.27 -18.39
CA LYS A 70 -10.27 -23.17 -17.45
C LYS A 70 -9.80 -22.81 -16.05
N PHE A 71 -8.75 -23.45 -15.53
CA PHE A 71 -8.21 -23.17 -14.20
C PHE A 71 -7.72 -21.73 -14.07
N VAL A 72 -7.07 -21.20 -15.12
CA VAL A 72 -6.62 -19.79 -15.15
C VAL A 72 -7.81 -18.82 -15.22
N LYS A 73 -8.88 -19.17 -15.94
CA LYS A 73 -10.13 -18.38 -15.96
C LYS A 73 -10.83 -18.39 -14.60
N ASP A 74 -10.87 -19.53 -13.91
CA ASP A 74 -11.50 -19.66 -12.60
C ASP A 74 -10.76 -18.87 -11.52
N LEU A 75 -9.41 -18.86 -11.56
CA LEU A 75 -8.59 -18.02 -10.66
C LEU A 75 -8.74 -16.52 -10.93
N LYS A 76 -9.01 -16.14 -12.17
CA LYS A 76 -9.29 -14.75 -12.57
C LYS A 76 -10.76 -14.37 -12.33
N GLY A 77 -11.58 -15.25 -11.74
CA GLY A 77 -13.00 -15.06 -11.47
C GLY A 77 -13.34 -14.06 -10.36
N VAL A 78 -12.86 -12.82 -10.53
CA VAL A 78 -13.59 -11.57 -10.23
C VAL A 78 -13.82 -10.87 -11.56
#